data_AF-A0A7J8MTY3-F1
#
_entry.id   AF-A0A7J8MTY3-F1
#
_cell.length_a   1.000
_cell.length_b   1.000
_cell.length_c   1.000
_cell.angle_alpha   90.00
_cell.angle_beta   90.00
_cell.angle_gamma   90.00
#
_symmetry.space_group_name_H-M   'P 1'
#
loop_
_entity.id
_entity.type
_entity.pdbx_description
1 polymer ?
#
loop_
_entity_poly.entity_id
_entity_poly.type
_entity_poly.pdbx_seq_one_letter_code
_entity_poly.pdbx_strand_id
1 'polypeptide(L)'
;IKAPRLLQSIFSAVGDLYLYKLSFALFGDGVAKWALFSQLANWFMFFCFNRTFSNSLETTLTLVGLYYWPSVRSSLNKAPSGSRKWGLALAALACAIRPTSAVTWVYVGLLELYSTHDRLRFIFVELIPIGFVLPVLPISLIFAGYSLAALEERGSRNGEQKRSSCICNKWPSRKQLAIFFLLASNIPMALYMSLIHQRGTEDAMNYLSKEAAKGKVKSIIFLMPCHATPYYSTLHNNLPMRFLDCAPSKGMPAESDRFMMDPVSFAVDFAKNWSHPSHIVLFDSEERHLKDFLVSHSFREVRRFFHAHFKVDRDLQASVVVYAMTD
;
A
#
# COMPACT_ATOMS: atom_id res chain seq x y z
N ILE A 1 8.87 8.57 -17.03
CA ILE A 1 7.45 8.99 -16.95
C ILE A 1 7.05 9.13 -15.48
N LYS A 2 6.50 10.28 -15.04
CA LYS A 2 6.18 10.58 -13.62
C LYS A 2 4.69 10.85 -13.34
N ALA A 3 3.84 10.91 -14.37
CA ALA A 3 2.44 11.35 -14.24
C ALA A 3 1.58 10.49 -13.28
N PRO A 4 1.63 9.14 -13.30
CA PRO A 4 0.88 8.33 -12.33
C PRO A 4 1.30 8.57 -10.88
N ARG A 5 2.61 8.79 -10.65
CA ARG A 5 3.16 9.11 -9.32
C ARG A 5 2.67 10.48 -8.84
N LEU A 6 2.60 11.46 -9.74
CA LEU A 6 2.06 12.79 -9.42
C LEU A 6 0.57 12.72 -9.06
N LEU A 7 -0.23 12.01 -9.85
CA LEU A 7 -1.66 11.83 -9.54
C LEU A 7 -1.86 11.16 -8.17
N GLN A 8 -1.09 10.12 -7.88
CA GLN A 8 -1.16 9.43 -6.59
C GLN A 8 -0.77 10.34 -5.42
N SER A 9 0.25 11.20 -5.60
CA SER A 9 0.63 12.18 -4.58
C SER A 9 -0.48 13.19 -4.28
N ILE A 10 -1.28 13.56 -5.30
CA ILE A 10 -2.46 14.42 -5.12
C ILE A 10 -3.51 13.71 -4.28
N PHE A 11 -3.82 12.44 -4.58
CA PHE A 11 -4.78 11.65 -3.79
C PHE A 11 -4.32 11.45 -2.34
N SER A 12 -3.03 11.23 -2.12
CA SER A 12 -2.45 11.16 -0.78
C SER A 12 -2.63 12.49 -0.02
N ALA A 13 -2.26 13.62 -0.63
CA ALA A 13 -2.40 14.94 -0.02
C ALA A 13 -3.86 15.30 0.29
N VAL A 14 -4.80 14.94 -0.59
CA VAL A 14 -6.24 15.10 -0.33
C VAL A 14 -6.66 14.23 0.85
N GLY A 15 -6.21 12.97 0.92
CA GLY A 15 -6.47 12.08 2.06
C GLY A 15 -6.01 12.67 3.38
N ASP A 16 -4.77 13.15 3.45
CA ASP A 16 -4.18 13.78 4.65
C ASP A 16 -4.93 15.05 5.07
N LEU A 17 -5.32 15.89 4.11
CA LEU A 17 -6.12 17.10 4.36
C LEU A 17 -7.49 16.76 4.94
N TYR A 18 -8.19 15.78 4.37
CA TYR A 18 -9.52 15.40 4.85
C TYR A 18 -9.48 14.62 6.15
N LEU A 19 -8.40 13.87 6.43
CA LEU A 19 -8.14 13.32 7.75
C LEU A 19 -8.04 14.43 8.81
N TYR A 20 -7.25 15.48 8.53
CA TYR A 20 -7.13 16.63 9.44
C TYR A 20 -8.49 17.31 9.66
N LYS A 21 -9.22 17.63 8.57
CA LYS A 21 -10.52 18.29 8.65
C LYS A 21 -11.57 17.46 9.41
N LEU A 22 -11.59 16.14 9.19
CA LEU A 22 -12.48 15.23 9.90
C LEU A 22 -12.14 15.17 11.39
N SER A 23 -10.85 15.01 11.73
CA SER A 23 -10.37 14.99 13.11
C SER A 23 -10.69 16.29 13.85
N PHE A 24 -10.50 17.43 13.17
CA PHE A 24 -10.83 18.75 13.71
C PHE A 24 -12.33 18.88 14.00
N ALA A 25 -13.18 18.41 13.08
CA ALA A 25 -14.63 18.46 13.24
C ALA A 25 -15.13 17.56 14.40
N LEU A 26 -14.42 16.48 14.71
CA LEU A 26 -14.78 15.52 15.75
C LEU A 26 -14.26 15.91 17.14
N PHE A 27 -12.99 16.29 17.24
CA PHE A 27 -12.28 16.39 18.52
C PHE A 27 -11.49 17.71 18.70
N GLY A 28 -11.54 18.63 17.72
CA GLY A 28 -10.87 19.92 17.77
C GLY A 28 -9.41 19.93 17.30
N ASP A 29 -8.77 21.09 17.42
CA ASP A 29 -7.47 21.41 16.78
C ASP A 29 -6.29 20.56 17.27
N GLY A 30 -6.16 20.36 18.59
CA GLY A 30 -5.07 19.59 19.17
C GLY A 30 -5.04 18.16 18.64
N VAL A 31 -6.20 17.50 18.62
CA VAL A 31 -6.36 16.13 18.13
C VAL A 31 -6.10 16.05 16.63
N ALA A 32 -6.57 17.03 15.85
CA ALA A 32 -6.35 17.07 14.41
C ALA A 32 -4.86 17.11 14.04
N LYS A 33 -4.08 17.94 14.73
CA LYS A 33 -2.62 18.03 14.53
C LYS A 33 -1.92 16.73 14.86
N TRP A 34 -2.28 16.10 15.98
CA TRP A 34 -1.68 14.82 16.40
C TRP A 34 -2.11 13.64 15.53
N ALA A 35 -3.35 13.62 15.03
CA ALA A 35 -3.84 12.61 14.10
C ALA A 35 -3.09 12.69 12.77
N LEU A 36 -2.91 13.91 12.22
CA LEU A 36 -2.13 14.13 11.00
C LEU A 36 -0.65 13.74 11.20
N PHE A 37 -0.04 14.13 12.32
CA PHE A 37 1.32 13.71 12.66
C PHE A 37 1.44 12.18 12.71
N SER A 38 0.49 11.51 13.36
CA SER A 38 0.49 10.05 13.50
C SER A 38 0.33 9.34 12.15
N GLN A 39 -0.50 9.89 11.25
CA GLN A 39 -0.67 9.42 9.88
C GLN A 39 0.63 9.54 9.07
N LEU A 40 1.24 10.73 9.06
CA LEU A 40 2.48 10.99 8.31
C LEU A 40 3.67 10.18 8.84
N ALA A 41 3.69 9.91 10.14
CA ALA A 41 4.73 9.11 10.77
C ALA A 41 4.48 7.60 10.70
N ASN A 42 3.29 7.14 10.31
CA ASN A 42 2.98 5.72 10.21
C ASN A 42 3.64 5.09 8.97
N TRP A 43 4.49 4.09 9.17
CA TRP A 43 5.27 3.50 8.07
C TRP A 43 4.41 2.82 7.01
N PHE A 44 3.31 2.19 7.42
CA PHE A 44 2.41 1.46 6.54
C PHE A 44 1.62 2.43 5.66
N MET A 45 1.13 3.54 6.22
CA MET A 45 0.51 4.61 5.43
C MET A 45 1.50 5.22 4.46
N PHE A 46 2.72 5.53 4.91
CA PHE A 46 3.76 6.05 4.02
C PHE A 46 4.04 5.11 2.83
N PHE A 47 4.10 3.80 3.09
CA PHE A 47 4.34 2.77 2.08
C PHE A 47 3.14 2.56 1.13
N CYS A 48 1.92 2.42 1.66
CA CYS A 48 0.74 2.08 0.87
C CYS A 48 0.12 3.26 0.14
N PHE A 49 0.05 4.43 0.79
CA PHE A 49 -0.76 5.56 0.32
C PHE A 49 -0.19 6.21 -0.94
N ASN A 50 1.13 6.11 -1.12
CA ASN A 50 1.85 6.60 -2.30
C ASN A 50 1.92 5.60 -3.47
N ARG A 51 1.47 4.36 -3.27
CA ARG A 51 1.38 3.34 -4.34
C ARG A 51 0.06 3.48 -5.07
N THR A 52 0.06 3.19 -6.38
CA THR A 52 -1.12 3.24 -7.25
C THR A 52 -2.05 2.04 -6.99
N PHE A 53 -2.47 1.87 -5.74
CA PHE A 53 -3.43 0.87 -5.33
C PHE A 53 -4.81 1.51 -5.21
N SER A 54 -5.83 0.80 -5.69
CA SER A 54 -7.24 1.22 -5.52
C SER A 54 -7.59 1.40 -4.04
N ASN A 55 -6.92 0.68 -3.14
CA ASN A 55 -7.08 0.79 -1.68
C ASN A 55 -6.80 2.20 -1.14
N SER A 56 -5.80 2.89 -1.71
CA SER A 56 -5.42 4.24 -1.29
C SER A 56 -6.47 5.25 -1.73
N LEU A 57 -7.00 5.08 -2.96
CA LEU A 57 -8.09 5.91 -3.48
C LEU A 57 -9.40 5.70 -2.71
N GLU A 58 -9.75 4.44 -2.41
CA GLU A 58 -10.87 4.09 -1.52
C GLU A 58 -10.75 4.80 -0.17
N THR A 59 -9.58 4.74 0.46
CA THR A 59 -9.35 5.39 1.76
C THR A 59 -9.54 6.91 1.67
N THR A 60 -9.00 7.57 0.64
CA THR A 60 -9.20 9.00 0.40
C THR A 60 -10.69 9.33 0.19
N LEU A 61 -11.40 8.56 -0.66
CA LEU A 61 -12.83 8.77 -0.90
C LEU A 61 -13.67 8.57 0.37
N THR A 62 -13.33 7.57 1.20
CA THR A 62 -13.99 7.34 2.49
C THR A 62 -13.75 8.51 3.44
N LEU A 63 -12.53 9.03 3.56
CA LEU A 63 -12.25 10.21 4.41
C LEU A 63 -13.01 11.45 3.96
N VAL A 64 -13.01 11.73 2.65
CA VAL A 64 -13.75 12.87 2.08
C VAL A 64 -15.25 12.68 2.28
N GLY A 65 -15.76 11.48 2.01
CA GLY A 65 -17.18 11.14 2.15
C GLY A 65 -17.66 11.26 3.59
N LEU A 66 -16.91 10.71 4.56
CA LEU A 66 -17.21 10.83 6.00
C LEU A 66 -17.19 12.29 6.48
N TYR A 67 -16.27 13.11 5.96
CA TYR A 67 -16.23 14.54 6.30
C TYR A 67 -17.49 15.30 5.85
N TYR A 68 -18.06 14.94 4.69
CA TYR A 68 -19.33 15.48 4.23
C TYR A 68 -20.55 14.74 4.79
N TRP A 69 -20.38 13.71 5.62
CA TRP A 69 -21.49 12.96 6.17
C TRP A 69 -22.16 13.72 7.34
N PRO A 70 -23.49 13.97 7.32
CA PRO A 70 -24.13 14.85 8.30
C PRO A 70 -24.05 14.37 9.77
N SER A 71 -24.19 13.07 10.02
CA SER A 71 -24.27 12.50 11.37
C SER A 71 -22.94 12.40 12.11
N VAL A 72 -21.82 12.50 11.39
CA VAL A 72 -20.46 12.41 11.97
C VAL A 72 -20.06 13.71 12.65
N ARG A 73 -20.74 14.83 12.34
CA ARG A 73 -20.41 16.15 12.88
C ARG A 73 -21.20 16.42 14.16
N SER A 74 -20.49 16.79 15.24
CA SER A 74 -21.12 17.37 16.43
C SER A 74 -21.93 18.61 16.04
N SER A 75 -23.13 18.73 16.61
CA SER A 75 -24.17 19.74 16.34
C SER A 75 -23.71 21.22 16.34
N LEU A 76 -22.49 21.53 16.81
CA LEU A 76 -21.95 22.89 16.88
C LEU A 76 -21.45 23.45 15.54
N ASN A 77 -21.07 22.60 14.58
CA ASN A 77 -20.54 23.07 13.30
C ASN A 77 -21.63 22.93 12.22
N LYS A 78 -22.17 24.05 11.70
CA LYS A 78 -23.12 24.03 10.56
C LYS A 78 -22.55 23.17 9.42
N ALA A 79 -23.30 22.18 8.94
CA ALA A 79 -22.90 21.35 7.81
C ALA A 79 -22.76 22.22 6.55
N PRO A 80 -21.80 21.94 5.64
CA PRO A 80 -21.74 22.59 4.34
C PRO A 80 -23.06 22.38 3.58
N SER A 81 -23.58 23.40 2.90
CA SER A 81 -24.79 23.24 2.09
C SER A 81 -24.59 22.15 1.04
N GLY A 82 -25.50 21.16 0.95
CA GLY A 82 -25.38 20.02 0.04
C GLY A 82 -24.55 18.83 0.55
N SER A 83 -24.08 18.84 1.81
CA SER A 83 -23.19 17.82 2.42
C SER A 83 -23.62 16.37 2.15
N ARG A 84 -24.92 16.06 2.34
CA ARG A 84 -25.44 14.69 2.22
C ARG A 84 -25.37 14.13 0.80
N LYS A 85 -25.59 14.97 -0.22
CA LYS A 85 -25.53 14.56 -1.63
C LYS A 85 -24.10 14.21 -2.03
N TRP A 86 -23.13 15.01 -1.58
CA TRP A 86 -21.71 14.76 -1.81
C TRP A 86 -21.21 13.52 -1.07
N GLY A 87 -21.62 13.32 0.19
CA GLY A 87 -21.33 12.10 0.94
C GLY A 87 -21.81 10.84 0.22
N LEU A 88 -23.07 10.82 -0.24
CA LEU A 88 -23.65 9.72 -1.00
C LEU A 88 -22.98 9.49 -2.36
N ALA A 89 -22.65 10.57 -3.08
CA ALA A 89 -21.97 10.46 -4.37
C ALA A 89 -20.56 9.85 -4.22
N LEU A 90 -19.82 10.26 -3.20
CA LEU A 90 -18.49 9.72 -2.90
C LEU A 90 -18.57 8.27 -2.40
N ALA A 91 -19.60 7.92 -1.64
CA ALA A 91 -19.89 6.54 -1.25
C ALA A 91 -20.13 5.64 -2.46
N ALA A 92 -21.00 6.07 -3.37
CA ALA A 92 -21.27 5.35 -4.61
C ALA A 92 -20.01 5.21 -5.48
N LEU A 93 -19.21 6.27 -5.59
CA LEU A 93 -17.95 6.23 -6.32
C LEU A 93 -16.94 5.27 -5.70
N ALA A 94 -16.82 5.25 -4.36
CA ALA A 94 -15.97 4.30 -3.64
C ALA A 94 -16.41 2.85 -3.93
N CYS A 95 -17.71 2.56 -3.84
CA CYS A 95 -18.27 1.23 -4.16
C CYS A 95 -18.08 0.83 -5.64
N ALA A 96 -18.16 1.79 -6.56
CA ALA A 96 -17.96 1.54 -7.99
C ALA A 96 -16.49 1.21 -8.32
N ILE A 97 -15.55 1.93 -7.70
CA ILE A 97 -14.11 1.66 -7.85
C ILE A 97 -13.72 0.37 -7.12
N ARG A 98 -14.37 0.11 -5.99
CA ARG A 98 -14.06 -0.99 -5.10
C ARG A 98 -15.35 -1.52 -4.43
N PRO A 99 -15.90 -2.65 -4.92
CA PRO A 99 -17.15 -3.22 -4.36
C PRO A 99 -17.08 -3.51 -2.85
N THR A 100 -15.90 -3.77 -2.30
CA THR A 100 -15.69 -4.00 -0.87
C THR A 100 -15.99 -2.77 0.00
N SER A 101 -15.91 -1.55 -0.55
CA SER A 101 -16.27 -0.33 0.18
C SER A 101 -17.74 -0.29 0.57
N ALA A 102 -18.60 -1.09 -0.08
CA ALA A 102 -20.00 -1.23 0.25
C ALA A 102 -20.19 -1.64 1.72
N VAL A 103 -19.30 -2.46 2.28
CA VAL A 103 -19.37 -2.86 3.70
C VAL A 103 -19.28 -1.64 4.61
N THR A 104 -18.33 -0.74 4.35
CA THR A 104 -18.15 0.49 5.14
C THR A 104 -19.36 1.40 5.02
N TRP A 105 -19.87 1.60 3.81
CA TRP A 105 -20.96 2.54 3.55
C TRP A 105 -22.34 2.04 3.98
N VAL A 106 -22.59 0.72 3.89
CA VAL A 106 -23.78 0.09 4.46
C VAL A 106 -23.79 0.29 5.98
N TYR A 107 -22.65 0.07 6.65
CA TYR A 107 -22.52 0.30 8.09
C TYR A 107 -22.80 1.77 8.46
N VAL A 108 -22.17 2.73 7.78
CA VAL A 108 -22.40 4.18 8.00
C VAL A 108 -23.87 4.56 7.77
N GLY A 109 -24.50 4.00 6.73
CA GLY A 109 -25.92 4.23 6.44
C GLY A 109 -26.86 3.65 7.51
N LEU A 110 -26.59 2.42 7.98
CA LEU A 110 -27.35 1.80 9.08
C LEU A 110 -27.19 2.58 10.39
N LEU A 111 -25.98 3.06 10.67
CA LEU A 111 -25.69 3.90 11.82
C LEU A 111 -26.43 5.23 11.79
N GLU A 112 -26.57 5.89 10.62
CA GLU A 112 -27.38 7.09 10.49
C GLU A 112 -28.87 6.79 10.74
N LEU A 113 -29.38 5.68 10.18
CA LEU A 113 -30.75 5.23 10.39
C LEU A 113 -31.03 4.96 11.88
N TYR A 114 -30.08 4.34 12.59
CA TYR A 114 -30.18 4.04 14.03
C TYR A 114 -29.99 5.28 14.91
N SER A 115 -29.06 6.18 14.57
CA SER A 115 -28.75 7.40 15.33
C SER A 115 -29.86 8.46 15.26
N THR A 116 -30.84 8.28 14.38
CA THR A 116 -32.08 9.05 14.39
C THR A 116 -32.93 8.74 15.63
N HIS A 117 -32.62 7.64 16.36
CA HIS A 117 -33.45 7.14 17.45
C HIS A 117 -32.87 7.28 18.87
N ASP A 118 -31.54 7.42 19.06
CA ASP A 118 -30.99 7.86 20.35
C ASP A 118 -29.51 8.25 20.23
N ARG A 119 -29.16 9.42 20.78
CA ARG A 119 -27.78 9.93 20.83
C ARG A 119 -27.05 9.29 22.01
N LEU A 120 -25.83 8.79 21.75
CA LEU A 120 -24.80 8.32 22.71
C LEU A 120 -24.62 6.80 22.91
N ARG A 121 -24.57 6.02 21.81
CA ARG A 121 -23.93 4.67 21.79
C ARG A 121 -22.88 4.50 20.70
N PHE A 122 -22.34 5.59 20.16
CA PHE A 122 -21.66 5.60 18.87
C PHE A 122 -20.16 5.28 18.87
N ILE A 123 -19.59 4.73 19.95
CA ILE A 123 -18.13 4.45 19.98
C ILE A 123 -17.80 3.00 20.38
N PHE A 124 -18.77 2.16 20.77
CA PHE A 124 -18.43 0.87 21.42
C PHE A 124 -19.17 -0.40 20.97
N VAL A 125 -19.73 -0.49 19.76
CA VAL A 125 -20.34 -1.75 19.31
C VAL A 125 -19.56 -2.38 18.16
N GLU A 126 -18.78 -3.39 18.57
CA GLU A 126 -18.23 -4.54 17.83
C GLU A 126 -17.35 -4.27 16.61
N LEU A 127 -16.05 -4.35 16.90
CA LEU A 127 -14.96 -4.68 16.00
C LEU A 127 -15.25 -6.03 15.32
N ILE A 128 -15.02 -6.06 14.00
CA ILE A 128 -14.86 -7.21 13.07
C ILE A 128 -16.07 -7.37 12.10
N PRO A 129 -15.81 -7.08 10.81
CA PRO A 129 -15.32 -8.13 9.93
C PRO A 129 -13.86 -7.92 9.54
N ILE A 130 -13.12 -9.02 9.55
CA ILE A 130 -11.74 -9.12 9.09
C ILE A 130 -11.75 -8.90 7.59
N GLY A 131 -11.05 -7.86 7.18
CA GLY A 131 -10.90 -7.40 5.81
C GLY A 131 -10.97 -5.89 5.81
N PHE A 132 -9.84 -5.24 5.50
CA PHE A 132 -9.65 -3.78 5.40
C PHE A 132 -9.01 -3.06 6.60
N VAL A 133 -7.71 -3.31 6.77
CA VAL A 133 -6.81 -2.51 7.61
C VAL A 133 -6.80 -1.03 7.18
N LEU A 134 -6.97 -0.72 5.89
CA LEU A 134 -6.73 0.62 5.33
C LEU A 134 -7.78 1.71 5.64
N PRO A 135 -9.10 1.44 5.67
CA PRO A 135 -10.11 2.41 6.12
C PRO A 135 -10.22 2.52 7.64
N VAL A 136 -9.85 1.46 8.39
CA VAL A 136 -9.85 1.44 9.87
C VAL A 136 -8.64 2.17 10.43
N LEU A 137 -7.48 2.07 9.76
CA LEU A 137 -6.24 2.67 10.22
C LEU A 137 -6.32 4.20 10.40
N PRO A 138 -6.88 5.01 9.48
CA PRO A 138 -7.08 6.44 9.67
C PRO A 138 -7.90 6.74 10.93
N ILE A 139 -8.99 6.00 11.16
CA ILE A 139 -9.84 6.18 12.36
C ILE A 139 -9.03 5.85 13.63
N SER A 140 -8.28 4.75 13.63
CA SER A 140 -7.41 4.40 14.76
C SER A 140 -6.33 5.46 15.04
N LEU A 141 -5.81 6.10 13.98
CA LEU A 141 -4.83 7.19 14.09
C LEU A 141 -5.45 8.47 14.64
N ILE A 142 -6.75 8.72 14.41
CA ILE A 142 -7.49 9.81 15.08
C ILE A 142 -7.52 9.57 16.59
N PHE A 143 -7.84 8.35 17.04
CA PHE A 143 -7.84 8.01 18.47
C PHE A 143 -6.44 8.02 19.10
N ALA A 144 -5.42 7.60 18.35
CA ALA A 144 -4.02 7.78 18.77
C ALA A 144 -3.69 9.27 18.94
N GLY A 145 -4.15 10.11 18.00
CA GLY A 145 -4.01 11.57 18.07
C GLY A 145 -4.71 12.17 19.29
N TYR A 146 -5.89 11.68 19.64
CA TYR A 146 -6.63 12.09 20.86
C TYR A 146 -5.81 11.81 22.13
N SER A 147 -5.23 10.62 22.21
CA SER A 147 -4.41 10.21 23.36
C SER A 147 -3.13 11.06 23.51
N LEU A 148 -2.49 11.41 22.39
CA LEU A 148 -1.31 12.28 22.37
C LEU A 148 -1.65 13.73 22.76
N ALA A 149 -2.78 14.26 22.28
CA ALA A 149 -3.26 15.58 22.68
C ALA A 149 -3.52 15.65 24.20
N ALA A 150 -4.16 14.64 24.77
CA ALA A 150 -4.41 14.56 26.21
C ALA A 150 -3.09 14.49 27.04
N LEU A 151 -2.06 13.83 26.52
CA LEU A 151 -0.72 13.80 27.12
C LEU A 151 -0.03 15.17 27.09
N GLU A 152 -0.23 15.95 26.02
CA GLU A 152 0.31 17.30 25.89
C GLU A 152 -0.33 18.26 26.90
N GLU A 153 -1.66 18.25 27.03
CA GLU A 153 -2.38 19.08 28.01
C GLU A 153 -1.95 18.78 29.45
N ARG A 154 -1.77 17.49 29.77
CA ARG A 154 -1.28 17.04 31.09
C ARG A 154 0.17 17.48 31.35
N GLY A 155 0.99 17.53 30.30
CA GLY A 155 2.36 18.02 30.35
C GLY A 155 2.44 19.52 30.65
N SER A 156 1.59 20.33 30.01
CA SER A 156 1.52 21.79 30.23
C SER A 156 1.08 22.14 31.65
N ARG A 157 0.02 21.51 32.19
CA ARG A 157 -0.42 21.71 33.60
C ARG A 157 0.68 21.40 34.61
N ASN A 158 1.40 20.30 34.42
CA ASN A 158 2.51 19.93 35.32
C ASN A 158 3.72 20.86 35.18
N GLY A 159 3.91 21.48 34.01
CA GLY A 159 5.00 22.44 33.75
C GLY A 159 4.79 23.78 34.44
N GLU A 160 3.55 24.29 34.50
CA GLU A 160 3.20 25.49 35.26
C GLU A 160 3.43 25.31 36.77
N GLN A 161 3.11 24.13 37.31
CA GLN A 161 3.30 23.81 38.73
C GLN A 161 4.77 23.59 39.11
N LYS A 162 5.63 23.16 38.18
CA LYS A 162 7.08 22.95 38.42
C LYS A 162 7.94 24.21 38.27
N ARG A 163 7.40 25.31 37.73
CA ARG A 163 8.17 26.57 37.54
C ARG A 163 8.60 27.23 38.86
N SER A 164 8.13 26.74 40.01
CA SER A 164 8.57 27.17 41.35
C SER A 164 9.75 26.39 41.93
N SER A 165 10.24 25.30 41.31
CA SER A 165 11.32 24.48 41.88
C SER A 165 12.46 24.21 40.90
N CYS A 166 13.68 24.40 41.41
CA CYS A 166 14.98 24.52 40.76
C CYS A 166 15.44 23.36 39.84
N ILE A 167 16.45 23.70 39.04
CA ILE A 167 17.28 22.94 38.09
C ILE A 167 17.71 21.55 38.61
N CYS A 168 17.48 20.48 37.82
CA CYS A 168 18.36 19.31 37.69
C CYS A 168 17.91 18.39 36.54
N ASN A 169 18.88 17.81 35.80
CA ASN A 169 18.81 16.82 34.72
C ASN A 169 17.50 16.75 33.90
N LYS A 170 17.50 17.35 32.71
CA LYS A 170 16.37 17.30 31.76
C LYS A 170 16.21 15.89 31.18
N TRP A 171 15.57 15.00 31.93
CA TRP A 171 14.99 13.80 31.34
C TRP A 171 13.94 14.22 30.31
N PRO A 172 13.89 13.57 29.13
CA PRO A 172 12.92 13.93 28.10
C PRO A 172 11.51 13.82 28.67
N SER A 173 10.65 14.78 28.36
CA SER A 173 9.26 14.74 28.81
C SER A 173 8.58 13.49 28.26
N ARG A 174 7.53 12.99 28.94
CA ARG A 174 6.75 11.82 28.47
C ARG A 174 6.30 11.98 27.00
N LYS A 175 6.00 13.22 26.58
CA LYS A 175 5.71 13.59 25.19
C LYS A 175 6.91 13.35 24.26
N GLN A 176 8.10 13.85 24.62
CA GLN A 176 9.31 13.64 23.82
C GLN A 176 9.67 12.16 23.69
N LEU A 177 9.52 11.38 24.75
CA LEU A 177 9.75 9.94 24.72
C LEU A 177 8.75 9.22 23.80
N ALA A 178 7.47 9.59 23.85
CA ALA A 178 6.44 9.03 22.97
C ALA A 178 6.70 9.36 21.48
N ILE A 179 7.04 10.62 21.16
CA ILE A 179 7.42 11.03 19.80
C ILE A 179 8.64 10.26 19.33
N PHE A 180 9.69 10.17 20.16
CA PHE A 180 10.90 9.43 19.83
C PHE A 180 10.60 7.96 19.53
N PHE A 181 9.83 7.28 20.39
CA PHE A 181 9.46 5.89 20.18
C PHE A 181 8.65 5.69 18.89
N LEU A 182 7.69 6.59 18.61
CA LEU A 182 6.87 6.54 17.40
C LEU A 182 7.75 6.69 16.15
N LEU A 183 8.63 7.69 16.11
CA LEU A 183 9.50 7.95 14.96
C LEU A 183 10.56 6.85 14.80
N ALA A 184 11.20 6.43 15.89
CA ALA A 184 12.25 5.41 15.85
C ALA A 184 11.73 4.04 15.42
N SER A 185 10.48 3.69 15.76
CA SER A 185 9.87 2.43 15.31
C SER A 185 9.37 2.49 13.86
N ASN A 186 8.87 3.64 13.41
CA ASN A 186 8.23 3.74 12.09
C ASN A 186 9.20 4.16 10.97
N ILE A 187 10.10 5.12 11.19
CA ILE A 187 10.96 5.66 10.11
C ILE A 187 11.84 4.58 9.47
N PRO A 188 12.57 3.73 10.22
CA PRO A 188 13.42 2.70 9.60
C PRO A 188 12.60 1.71 8.76
N MET A 189 11.43 1.30 9.27
CA MET A 189 10.52 0.42 8.56
C MET A 189 9.97 1.09 7.29
N ALA A 190 9.59 2.37 7.37
CA ALA A 190 9.08 3.15 6.24
C ALA A 190 10.10 3.24 5.11
N LEU A 191 11.35 3.54 5.45
CA LEU A 191 12.46 3.64 4.51
C LEU A 191 12.77 2.27 3.89
N TYR A 192 12.87 1.22 4.70
CA TYR A 192 13.17 -0.12 4.20
C TYR A 192 12.07 -0.63 3.26
N MET A 193 10.80 -0.54 3.67
CA MET A 193 9.69 -1.04 2.86
C MET A 193 9.51 -0.23 1.58
N SER A 194 9.78 1.07 1.60
CA SER A 194 9.62 1.93 0.42
C SER A 194 10.79 1.87 -0.56
N LEU A 195 12.02 1.60 -0.09
CA LEU A 195 13.24 1.74 -0.92
C LEU A 195 13.94 0.41 -1.23
N ILE A 196 13.73 -0.62 -0.42
CA ILE A 196 14.53 -1.86 -0.47
C ILE A 196 13.64 -3.08 -0.73
N HIS A 197 12.53 -3.22 0.00
CA HIS A 197 11.69 -4.40 -0.09
C HIS A 197 10.98 -4.52 -1.45
N GLN A 198 11.06 -5.71 -2.05
CA GLN A 198 10.48 -6.09 -3.35
C GLN A 198 10.92 -5.21 -4.53
N ARG A 199 12.11 -4.59 -4.45
CA ARG A 199 12.61 -3.67 -5.48
C ARG A 199 13.04 -4.36 -6.79
N GLY A 200 13.46 -5.63 -6.71
CA GLY A 200 14.15 -6.31 -7.82
C GLY A 200 13.37 -6.41 -9.13
N THR A 201 12.04 -6.48 -9.09
CA THR A 201 11.21 -6.56 -10.30
C THR A 201 11.16 -5.22 -11.05
N GLU A 202 11.20 -4.09 -10.34
CA GLU A 202 11.31 -2.75 -10.93
C GLU A 202 12.72 -2.52 -11.49
N ASP A 203 13.77 -2.91 -10.75
CA ASP A 203 15.16 -2.78 -11.21
C ASP A 203 15.43 -3.63 -12.47
N ALA A 204 14.93 -4.86 -12.52
CA ALA A 204 15.04 -5.74 -13.68
C ALA A 204 14.35 -5.14 -14.91
N MET A 205 13.14 -4.60 -14.76
CA MET A 205 12.43 -3.95 -15.86
C MET A 205 13.09 -2.65 -16.32
N ASN A 206 13.66 -1.87 -15.40
CA ASN A 206 14.45 -0.69 -15.74
C ASN A 206 15.71 -1.03 -16.53
N TYR A 207 16.38 -2.14 -16.18
CA TYR A 207 17.51 -2.66 -16.95
C TYR A 207 17.08 -3.11 -18.35
N LEU A 208 16.02 -3.92 -18.45
CA LEU A 208 15.49 -4.39 -19.72
C LEU A 208 15.03 -3.25 -20.63
N SER A 209 14.40 -2.21 -20.07
CA SER A 209 14.02 -1.00 -20.82
C SER A 209 15.24 -0.32 -21.46
N LYS A 210 16.33 -0.18 -20.71
CA LYS A 210 17.58 0.42 -21.22
C LYS A 210 18.26 -0.44 -22.29
N GLU A 211 18.27 -1.76 -22.13
CA GLU A 211 18.87 -2.64 -23.13
C GLU A 211 17.98 -2.82 -24.37
N ALA A 212 16.65 -2.76 -24.21
CA ALA A 212 15.69 -2.71 -25.31
C ALA A 212 15.87 -1.44 -26.16
N ALA A 213 16.04 -0.28 -25.53
CA ALA A 213 16.34 0.97 -26.23
C ALA A 213 17.65 0.93 -27.04
N LYS A 214 18.57 0.03 -26.69
CA LYS A 214 19.82 -0.23 -27.43
C LYS A 214 19.69 -1.34 -28.49
N GLY A 215 18.48 -1.88 -28.70
CA GLY A 215 18.22 -2.95 -29.67
C GLY A 215 18.76 -4.33 -29.26
N LYS A 216 19.16 -4.52 -28.00
CA LYS A 216 19.73 -5.80 -27.52
C LYS A 216 18.67 -6.80 -27.02
N VAL A 217 17.47 -6.31 -26.70
CA VAL A 217 16.35 -7.13 -26.27
C VAL A 217 15.34 -7.21 -27.41
N LYS A 218 14.99 -8.42 -27.85
CA LYS A 218 14.05 -8.65 -28.96
C LYS A 218 12.70 -9.22 -28.48
N SER A 219 12.73 -10.08 -27.47
CA SER A 219 11.58 -10.74 -26.87
C SER A 219 11.86 -11.16 -25.43
N ILE A 220 10.87 -11.07 -24.54
CA ILE A 220 11.04 -11.39 -23.10
C ILE A 220 9.97 -12.38 -22.64
N ILE A 221 10.39 -13.43 -21.92
CA ILE A 221 9.47 -14.33 -21.20
C ILE A 221 9.68 -14.17 -19.69
N PHE A 222 8.58 -14.06 -18.96
CA PHE A 222 8.56 -13.98 -17.51
C PHE A 222 8.10 -15.33 -16.93
N LEU A 223 9.06 -16.10 -16.39
CA LEU A 223 8.82 -17.36 -15.68
C LEU A 223 8.73 -17.08 -14.17
N MET A 224 7.62 -16.46 -13.78
CA MET A 224 7.37 -15.97 -12.42
C MET A 224 5.85 -15.81 -12.23
N PRO A 225 5.35 -15.60 -11.00
CA PRO A 225 3.94 -15.30 -10.76
C PRO A 225 3.40 -14.20 -11.67
N CYS A 226 2.13 -14.31 -12.07
CA CYS A 226 1.49 -13.27 -12.87
C CYS A 226 1.56 -11.91 -12.17
N HIS A 227 1.63 -10.83 -12.96
CA HIS A 227 1.70 -9.45 -12.46
C HIS A 227 2.85 -9.15 -11.48
N ALA A 228 3.89 -9.98 -11.42
CA ALA A 228 5.08 -9.74 -10.59
C ALA A 228 5.94 -8.56 -11.09
N THR A 229 5.85 -8.20 -12.38
CA THR A 229 6.60 -7.10 -12.98
C THR A 229 5.70 -6.03 -13.59
N PRO A 230 6.14 -4.76 -13.64
CA PRO A 230 5.36 -3.65 -14.20
C PRO A 230 5.24 -3.67 -15.73
N TYR A 231 5.84 -4.64 -16.43
CA TYR A 231 5.63 -4.89 -17.86
C TYR A 231 5.82 -3.64 -18.76
N TYR A 232 4.94 -3.40 -19.74
CA TYR A 232 5.02 -2.26 -20.65
C TYR A 232 5.02 -0.89 -19.97
N SER A 233 4.50 -0.78 -18.74
CA SER A 233 4.49 0.49 -18.01
C SER A 233 5.88 1.00 -17.65
N THR A 234 6.89 0.12 -17.65
CA THR A 234 8.30 0.46 -17.45
C THR A 234 9.14 0.21 -18.71
N LEU A 235 8.82 -0.81 -19.52
CA LEU A 235 9.63 -1.16 -20.69
C LEU A 235 9.64 -0.03 -21.75
N HIS A 236 8.47 0.55 -22.05
CA HIS A 236 8.26 1.58 -23.08
C HIS A 236 8.84 1.28 -24.47
N ASN A 237 8.95 0.00 -24.82
CA ASN A 237 9.35 -0.47 -26.15
C ASN A 237 8.34 -1.51 -26.65
N ASN A 238 8.01 -1.46 -27.93
CA ASN A 238 7.07 -2.39 -28.56
C ASN A 238 7.81 -3.68 -28.97
N LEU A 239 7.95 -4.60 -28.01
CA LEU A 239 8.63 -5.88 -28.19
C LEU A 239 7.74 -7.00 -27.64
N PRO A 240 7.67 -8.18 -28.29
CA PRO A 240 6.88 -9.30 -27.80
C PRO A 240 7.34 -9.71 -26.39
N MET A 241 6.40 -9.65 -25.46
CA MET A 241 6.57 -10.12 -24.10
C MET A 241 5.48 -11.14 -23.77
N ARG A 242 5.79 -12.12 -22.92
CA ARG A 242 4.82 -13.09 -22.40
C ARG A 242 5.03 -13.33 -20.91
N PHE A 243 3.95 -13.26 -20.14
CA PHE A 243 3.88 -13.66 -18.73
C PHE A 243 2.96 -14.87 -18.58
N LEU A 244 3.08 -15.58 -17.46
CA LEU A 244 2.24 -16.73 -17.14
C LEU A 244 0.82 -16.28 -16.75
N ASP A 245 -0.19 -16.93 -17.31
CA ASP A 245 -1.58 -16.60 -17.05
C ASP A 245 -2.01 -16.98 -15.61
N CYS A 246 -2.89 -16.15 -15.04
CA CYS A 246 -3.52 -16.33 -13.75
C CYS A 246 -5.03 -16.55 -13.85
N ALA A 247 -5.61 -16.52 -15.04
CA ALA A 247 -7.02 -16.83 -15.22
C ALA A 247 -7.29 -18.30 -14.85
N PRO A 248 -8.19 -18.59 -13.90
CA PRO A 248 -8.57 -19.96 -13.61
C PRO A 248 -9.34 -20.53 -14.80
N SER A 249 -8.92 -21.70 -15.27
CA SER A 249 -9.63 -22.46 -16.31
C SER A 249 -10.47 -23.57 -15.67
N LYS A 250 -11.56 -24.00 -16.30
CA LYS A 250 -12.52 -24.96 -15.72
C LYS A 250 -11.80 -26.22 -15.20
N GLY A 251 -11.63 -26.33 -13.89
CA GLY A 251 -11.06 -27.49 -13.21
C GLY A 251 -9.54 -27.67 -13.33
N MET A 252 -8.81 -26.74 -13.96
CA MET A 252 -7.35 -26.79 -14.03
C MET A 252 -6.72 -25.59 -13.32
N PRO A 253 -5.64 -25.80 -12.55
CA PRO A 253 -4.87 -24.70 -11.96
C PRO A 253 -4.38 -23.73 -13.04
N ALA A 254 -4.24 -22.45 -12.68
CA ALA A 254 -3.74 -21.44 -13.61
C ALA A 254 -2.34 -21.79 -14.13
N GLU A 255 -1.97 -21.26 -15.30
CA GLU A 255 -0.65 -21.52 -15.91
C GLU A 255 0.49 -21.18 -14.95
N SER A 256 0.38 -20.03 -14.26
CA SER A 256 1.32 -19.61 -13.22
C SER A 256 1.35 -20.55 -12.02
N ASP A 257 0.22 -21.09 -11.57
CA ASP A 257 0.20 -22.04 -10.45
C ASP A 257 0.84 -23.37 -10.83
N ARG A 258 0.60 -23.87 -12.04
CA ARG A 258 1.24 -25.09 -12.57
C ARG A 258 2.76 -24.95 -12.62
N PHE A 259 3.25 -23.82 -13.10
CA PHE A 259 4.68 -23.50 -13.09
C PHE A 259 5.26 -23.52 -11.68
N MET A 260 4.51 -23.05 -10.69
CA MET A 260 4.99 -22.93 -9.32
C MET A 260 4.94 -24.26 -8.56
N MET A 261 4.10 -25.20 -9.00
CA MET A 261 4.05 -26.57 -8.47
C MET A 261 5.18 -27.44 -9.00
N ASP A 262 5.45 -27.37 -10.30
CA ASP A 262 6.54 -28.11 -10.95
C ASP A 262 7.17 -27.26 -12.08
N PRO A 263 8.18 -26.44 -11.75
CA PRO A 263 8.76 -25.52 -12.72
C PRO A 263 9.49 -26.25 -13.85
N VAL A 264 10.11 -27.39 -13.57
CA VAL A 264 10.94 -28.12 -14.55
C VAL A 264 10.06 -28.76 -15.62
N SER A 265 9.06 -29.55 -15.19
CA SER A 265 8.14 -30.19 -16.14
C SER A 265 7.37 -29.15 -16.94
N PHE A 266 6.94 -28.07 -16.28
CA PHE A 266 6.29 -26.95 -16.96
C PHE A 266 7.20 -26.33 -18.02
N ALA A 267 8.47 -26.03 -17.71
CA ALA A 267 9.39 -25.39 -18.63
C ALA A 267 9.70 -26.26 -19.86
N VAL A 268 9.84 -27.58 -19.67
CA VAL A 268 10.04 -28.53 -20.76
C VAL A 268 8.83 -28.57 -21.70
N ASP A 269 7.62 -28.64 -21.15
CA ASP A 269 6.40 -28.63 -21.95
C ASP A 269 6.18 -27.28 -22.65
N PHE A 270 6.49 -26.19 -21.96
CA PHE A 270 6.38 -24.84 -22.48
C PHE A 270 7.35 -24.60 -23.65
N ALA A 271 8.56 -25.14 -23.58
CA ALA A 271 9.58 -24.99 -24.61
C ALA A 271 9.27 -25.70 -25.93
N LYS A 272 8.37 -26.69 -25.94
CA LYS A 272 7.95 -27.37 -27.18
C LYS A 272 7.36 -26.42 -28.21
N ASN A 273 6.68 -25.36 -27.74
CA ASN A 273 5.92 -24.43 -28.58
C ASN A 273 6.34 -22.96 -28.38
N TRP A 274 7.43 -22.67 -27.68
CA TRP A 274 7.86 -21.30 -27.47
C TRP A 274 8.56 -20.70 -28.70
N SER A 275 8.45 -19.38 -28.88
CA SER A 275 9.00 -18.65 -30.03
C SER A 275 10.46 -18.22 -29.85
N HIS A 276 11.27 -19.01 -29.13
CA HIS A 276 12.68 -18.73 -28.78
C HIS A 276 12.91 -17.30 -28.23
N PRO A 277 12.71 -17.09 -26.92
CA PRO A 277 12.84 -15.76 -26.34
C PRO A 277 14.29 -15.28 -26.33
N SER A 278 14.52 -13.97 -26.53
CA SER A 278 15.86 -13.39 -26.38
C SER A 278 16.28 -13.31 -24.91
N HIS A 279 15.32 -13.09 -24.02
CA HIS A 279 15.54 -12.91 -22.58
C HIS A 279 14.49 -13.67 -21.76
N ILE A 280 14.93 -14.24 -20.65
CA ILE A 280 14.05 -14.89 -19.66
C ILE A 280 14.28 -14.22 -18.32
N VAL A 281 13.20 -13.92 -17.61
CA VAL A 281 13.23 -13.32 -16.27
C VAL A 281 12.52 -14.24 -15.30
N LEU A 282 13.15 -14.52 -14.17
CA LEU A 282 12.62 -15.40 -13.12
C LEU A 282 13.18 -14.99 -11.75
N PHE A 283 12.57 -15.49 -10.68
CA PHE A 283 13.10 -15.36 -9.33
C PHE A 283 14.16 -16.45 -9.06
N ASP A 284 15.06 -16.20 -8.12
CA ASP A 284 16.15 -17.12 -7.79
C ASP A 284 15.68 -18.43 -7.17
N SER A 285 14.53 -18.46 -6.52
CA SER A 285 13.94 -19.69 -5.99
C SER A 285 13.66 -20.71 -7.10
N GLU A 286 13.09 -20.26 -8.21
CA GLU A 286 12.68 -21.05 -9.37
C GLU A 286 13.90 -21.32 -10.27
N GLU A 287 14.84 -20.38 -10.33
CA GLU A 287 16.11 -20.54 -11.03
C GLU A 287 16.89 -21.78 -10.57
N ARG A 288 16.88 -22.08 -9.26
CA ARG A 288 17.58 -23.26 -8.70
C ARG A 288 17.15 -24.56 -9.37
N HIS A 289 15.91 -24.63 -9.82
CA HIS A 289 15.36 -25.81 -10.50
C HIS A 289 15.57 -25.76 -12.02
N LEU A 290 15.59 -24.56 -12.61
CA LEU A 290 15.61 -24.35 -14.05
C LEU A 290 17.00 -24.09 -14.63
N LYS A 291 18.03 -23.96 -13.80
CA LYS A 291 19.37 -23.58 -14.24
C LYS A 291 19.91 -24.50 -15.34
N ASP A 292 19.82 -25.81 -15.15
CA ASP A 292 20.32 -26.79 -16.14
C ASP A 292 19.51 -26.73 -17.44
N PHE A 293 18.19 -26.57 -17.32
CA PHE A 293 17.30 -26.38 -18.47
C PHE A 293 17.64 -25.09 -19.25
N LEU A 294 17.92 -23.99 -18.55
CA LEU A 294 18.29 -22.72 -19.20
C LEU A 294 19.62 -22.86 -19.94
N VAL A 295 20.63 -23.46 -19.29
CA VAL A 295 21.94 -23.69 -19.90
C VAL A 295 21.84 -24.63 -21.11
N SER A 296 21.03 -25.69 -21.04
CA SER A 296 20.84 -26.62 -22.17
C SER A 296 20.14 -25.97 -23.38
N HIS A 297 19.42 -24.87 -23.17
CA HIS A 297 18.77 -24.08 -24.22
C HIS A 297 19.55 -22.81 -24.59
N SER A 298 20.87 -22.79 -24.32
CA SER A 298 21.75 -21.68 -24.69
C SER A 298 21.37 -20.35 -24.04
N PHE A 299 20.97 -20.36 -22.77
CA PHE A 299 20.77 -19.15 -21.97
C PHE A 299 21.89 -18.98 -20.95
N ARG A 300 22.35 -17.72 -20.78
CA ARG A 300 23.29 -17.33 -19.72
C ARG A 300 22.71 -16.23 -18.85
N GLU A 301 23.04 -16.27 -17.56
CA GLU A 301 22.74 -15.17 -16.64
C GLU A 301 23.50 -13.90 -17.08
N VAL A 302 22.78 -12.80 -17.30
CA VAL A 302 23.38 -11.50 -17.64
C VAL A 302 23.34 -10.51 -16.49
N ARG A 303 22.31 -10.59 -15.64
CA ARG A 303 22.13 -9.71 -14.48
C ARG A 303 21.31 -10.38 -13.38
N ARG A 304 21.59 -9.98 -12.14
CA ARG A 304 20.84 -10.32 -10.94
C ARG A 304 20.56 -9.06 -10.12
N PHE A 305 19.32 -8.93 -9.66
CA PHE A 305 18.85 -7.78 -8.89
C PHE A 305 18.31 -8.25 -7.55
N PHE A 306 18.73 -7.59 -6.48
CA PHE A 306 18.18 -7.83 -5.15
C PHE A 306 16.67 -7.55 -5.12
N HIS A 307 15.88 -8.45 -4.51
CA HIS A 307 14.44 -8.31 -4.41
C HIS A 307 13.96 -8.17 -2.96
N ALA A 308 14.23 -9.13 -2.09
CA ALA A 308 13.73 -9.10 -0.71
C ALA A 308 14.61 -9.90 0.26
N HIS A 309 14.63 -9.50 1.54
CA HIS A 309 15.27 -10.28 2.61
C HIS A 309 14.32 -11.30 3.26
N PHE A 310 13.01 -11.12 3.12
CA PHE A 310 12.00 -11.89 3.84
C PHE A 310 11.01 -12.53 2.88
N LYS A 311 10.61 -13.75 3.21
CA LYS A 311 9.51 -14.50 2.58
C LYS A 311 8.18 -13.88 3.00
N VAL A 312 7.28 -13.68 2.05
CA VAL A 312 5.91 -13.18 2.32
C VAL A 312 4.94 -14.35 2.24
N ASP A 313 4.78 -14.95 1.05
CA ASP A 313 3.82 -16.05 0.84
C ASP A 313 4.48 -17.35 0.35
N ARG A 314 5.43 -17.24 -0.58
CA ARG A 314 6.10 -18.35 -1.28
C ARG A 314 7.57 -18.40 -0.92
N ASP A 315 8.32 -19.36 -1.47
CA ASP A 315 9.77 -19.43 -1.22
C ASP A 315 10.49 -18.10 -1.40
N LEU A 316 11.58 -17.93 -0.65
CA LEU A 316 12.25 -16.65 -0.56
C LEU A 316 12.75 -16.25 -1.95
N GLN A 317 12.04 -15.29 -2.54
CA GLN A 317 12.41 -14.60 -3.77
C GLN A 317 13.44 -13.52 -3.42
N ALA A 318 14.67 -13.95 -3.12
CA ALA A 318 15.74 -13.06 -2.68
C ALA A 318 16.23 -12.15 -3.81
N SER A 319 16.21 -12.65 -5.05
CA SER A 319 16.64 -11.90 -6.22
C SER A 319 15.84 -12.22 -7.47
N VAL A 320 15.79 -11.25 -8.39
CA VAL A 320 15.29 -11.41 -9.75
C VAL A 320 16.49 -11.58 -10.67
N VAL A 321 16.46 -12.61 -11.50
CA VAL A 321 17.55 -12.97 -12.41
C VAL A 321 17.09 -12.79 -13.84
N VAL A 322 17.97 -12.22 -14.66
CA VAL A 322 17.76 -12.01 -16.09
C VAL A 322 18.76 -12.88 -16.85
N TYR A 323 18.22 -13.77 -17.67
CA TYR A 323 18.96 -14.59 -18.61
C TYR A 323 18.81 -14.02 -20.03
N ALA A 324 19.85 -14.14 -20.83
CA ALA A 324 19.84 -13.81 -22.25
C ALA A 324 20.31 -15.02 -23.07
N MET A 325 19.72 -15.20 -24.25
CA MET A 325 20.14 -16.22 -25.21
C MET A 325 21.58 -15.91 -25.66
N THR A 326 22.43 -16.92 -25.69
CA THR A 326 23.76 -16.84 -26.29
C THR A 326 23.62 -17.05 -27.79
N ASP A 327 24.10 -16.07 -28.58
CA ASP A 327 24.22 -16.17 -30.03
C ASP A 327 25.19 -17.28 -30.45
#